data_AF-A0A7S2LYJ1-F1
#
_entry.id   AF-A0A7S2LYJ1-F1
#
_cell.length_a   1.000
_cell.length_b   1.000
_cell.length_c   1.000
_cell.angle_alpha   90.00
_cell.angle_beta   90.00
_cell.angle_gamma   90.00
#
_symmetry.space_group_name_H-M   'P 1'
#
loop_
_entity.id
_entity.type
_entity.pdbx_description
1 polymer ?
#
loop_
_entity_poly.entity_id
_entity_poly.type
_entity_poly.pdbx_seq_one_letter_code
_entity_poly.pdbx_strand_id
1 'polypeptide(L)'
;ALGDVLGSGLSLVGLRYLDSSVWQMLRSSVVVWSAMISVLCLKRRLQPFHWLSVGVVLVGLAIVMCANLLDNQGEEAKASPGEQLLGISLVLAGALCLASKAVAEEVVLQSRGPTSATQVTGVEGCWGCLYMAVILGCISVAPEQLGGQPRYVPEGVRMVASSPRLTALVATYVLSVGAFNLSGATIAKRTSAVTRCLVHTCRNFVVWIANLILHYGV
;
A
#
# COMPACT_ATOMS: atom_id res chain seq x y z
N ALA A 1 0.61 -8.78 -9.15
CA ALA A 1 1.05 -7.68 -10.03
C ALA A 1 -0.05 -6.64 -10.25
N LEU A 2 -1.11 -6.91 -11.04
CA LEU A 2 -2.13 -5.88 -11.34
C LEU A 2 -2.79 -5.30 -10.08
N GLY A 3 -3.24 -6.14 -9.15
CA GLY A 3 -3.84 -5.68 -7.88
C GLY A 3 -2.87 -4.89 -6.98
N ASP A 4 -1.55 -5.11 -7.13
CA ASP A 4 -0.52 -4.37 -6.40
C ASP A 4 -0.33 -2.97 -6.98
N VAL A 5 -0.26 -2.86 -8.32
CA VAL A 5 -0.16 -1.60 -9.06
C VAL A 5 -1.42 -0.76 -8.87
N LEU A 6 -2.61 -1.37 -9.02
CA LEU A 6 -3.88 -0.67 -8.79
C LEU A 6 -4.03 -0.25 -7.32
N GLY A 7 -3.72 -1.15 -6.38
CA GLY A 7 -3.84 -0.88 -4.97
C GLY A 7 -2.93 0.27 -4.51
N SER A 8 -1.68 0.26 -4.95
CA SER A 8 -0.72 1.33 -4.67
C SER A 8 -1.06 2.62 -5.41
N GLY A 9 -1.49 2.53 -6.68
CA GLY A 9 -1.87 3.68 -7.49
C GLY A 9 -3.08 4.44 -6.92
N LEU A 10 -4.18 3.73 -6.64
CA LEU A 10 -5.38 4.32 -6.01
C LEU A 10 -5.03 4.99 -4.67
N SER A 11 -4.21 4.31 -3.86
CA SER A 11 -3.75 4.86 -2.58
C SER A 11 -2.91 6.12 -2.76
N LEU A 12 -2.00 6.17 -3.75
CA LEU A 12 -1.19 7.36 -4.03
C LEU A 12 -2.02 8.54 -4.57
N VAL A 13 -3.05 8.28 -5.38
CA VAL A 13 -3.99 9.34 -5.80
C VAL A 13 -4.75 9.88 -4.59
N GLY A 14 -5.18 9.01 -3.66
CA GLY A 14 -5.85 9.42 -2.43
C GLY A 14 -4.98 10.26 -1.49
N LEU A 15 -3.65 10.05 -1.49
CA LEU A 15 -2.70 10.86 -0.71
C LEU A 15 -2.74 12.35 -1.08
N ARG A 16 -3.19 12.70 -2.29
CA ARG A 16 -3.31 14.10 -2.71
C ARG A 16 -4.34 14.89 -1.90
N TYR A 17 -5.36 14.21 -1.38
CA TYR A 17 -6.48 14.82 -0.65
C TYR A 17 -6.42 14.60 0.86
N LEU A 18 -5.41 13.87 1.34
CA LEU A 18 -5.30 13.45 2.73
C LEU A 18 -3.94 13.83 3.32
N ASP A 19 -3.89 13.94 4.64
CA ASP A 19 -2.61 14.03 5.33
C ASP A 19 -1.85 12.72 5.29
N SER A 20 -0.53 12.82 5.24
CA SER A 20 0.37 11.65 5.15
C SER A 20 0.11 10.66 6.29
N SER A 21 -0.16 11.17 7.49
CA SER A 21 -0.46 10.35 8.67
C SER A 21 -1.79 9.60 8.51
N VAL A 22 -2.85 10.29 8.09
CA VAL A 22 -4.20 9.72 7.86
C VAL A 22 -4.16 8.71 6.74
N TRP A 23 -3.52 9.04 5.61
CA TRP A 23 -3.31 8.14 4.49
C TRP A 23 -2.62 6.84 4.93
N GLN A 24 -1.53 6.95 5.70
CA GLN A 24 -0.79 5.79 6.19
C GLN A 24 -1.65 4.93 7.13
N MET A 25 -2.45 5.56 8.00
CA MET A 25 -3.37 4.86 8.89
C MET A 25 -4.48 4.14 8.12
N LEU A 26 -5.13 4.79 7.16
CA LEU A 26 -6.20 4.20 6.35
C LEU A 26 -5.72 3.02 5.50
N ARG A 27 -4.48 3.02 5.03
CA ARG A 27 -3.87 1.85 4.35
C ARG A 27 -3.84 0.59 5.24
N SER A 28 -3.84 0.75 6.56
CA SER A 28 -3.86 -0.35 7.53
C SER A 28 -5.18 -1.15 7.49
N SER A 29 -6.23 -0.60 6.87
CA SER A 29 -7.50 -1.29 6.61
C SER A 29 -7.36 -2.56 5.77
N VAL A 30 -6.21 -2.77 5.11
CA VAL A 30 -5.85 -4.02 4.43
C VAL A 30 -5.99 -5.25 5.34
N VAL A 31 -5.82 -5.12 6.65
CA VAL A 31 -6.00 -6.22 7.62
C VAL A 31 -7.47 -6.66 7.70
N VAL A 32 -8.39 -5.70 7.71
CA VAL A 32 -9.84 -5.97 7.74
C VAL A 32 -10.26 -6.64 6.43
N TRP A 33 -9.87 -6.06 5.30
CA TRP A 33 -10.19 -6.61 3.98
C TRP A 33 -9.61 -8.00 3.76
N SER A 34 -8.36 -8.24 4.17
CA SER A 34 -7.73 -9.56 4.04
C SER A 34 -8.42 -10.60 4.91
N ALA A 35 -8.81 -10.27 6.14
CA ALA A 35 -9.58 -11.18 7.00
C ALA A 35 -10.93 -11.54 6.37
N MET A 36 -11.68 -10.56 5.86
CA MET A 36 -12.96 -10.79 5.19
C MET A 36 -12.82 -11.66 3.95
N ILE A 37 -11.89 -11.33 3.05
CA ILE A 37 -11.66 -12.07 1.80
C ILE A 37 -11.14 -13.48 2.10
N SER A 38 -10.26 -13.66 3.09
CA SER A 38 -9.79 -15.00 3.48
C SER A 38 -10.93 -15.89 3.98
N VAL A 39 -11.91 -15.35 4.71
CA VAL A 39 -13.09 -16.14 5.13
C VAL A 39 -13.96 -16.50 3.93
N LEU A 40 -14.20 -15.55 3.01
CA LEU A 40 -15.06 -15.77 1.84
C LEU A 40 -14.44 -16.72 0.81
N CYS A 41 -13.17 -16.51 0.44
CA CYS A 41 -12.50 -17.24 -0.63
C CYS A 41 -11.86 -18.55 -0.16
N LEU A 42 -11.22 -18.58 1.02
CA LEU A 42 -10.52 -19.77 1.52
C LEU A 42 -11.37 -20.59 2.50
N LYS A 43 -12.60 -20.13 2.82
CA LYS A 43 -13.52 -20.76 3.79
C LYS A 43 -12.86 -21.07 5.14
N ARG A 44 -11.86 -20.27 5.52
CA ARG A 44 -11.14 -20.47 6.78
C ARG A 44 -12.03 -20.13 7.96
N ARG A 45 -11.93 -20.95 9.02
CA ARG A 45 -12.56 -20.67 10.31
C ARG A 45 -11.61 -19.81 11.14
N LEU A 46 -11.86 -18.50 11.17
CA LEU A 46 -11.15 -17.59 12.07
C LEU A 46 -11.65 -17.82 13.51
N GLN A 47 -10.73 -18.00 14.45
CA GLN A 47 -11.05 -18.08 15.87
C GLN A 47 -11.65 -16.75 16.37
N PRO A 48 -12.49 -16.76 17.43
CA PRO A 48 -13.20 -15.56 17.91
C PRO A 48 -12.27 -14.40 18.26
N PHE A 49 -11.08 -14.68 18.80
CA PHE A 49 -10.10 -13.65 19.13
C PHE A 49 -9.53 -12.92 17.90
N HIS A 50 -9.49 -13.55 16.72
CA HIS A 50 -9.11 -12.86 15.49
C HIS A 50 -10.18 -11.85 15.08
N TRP A 51 -11.47 -12.17 15.27
CA TRP A 51 -12.57 -11.25 15.01
C TRP A 51 -12.57 -10.07 15.98
N LEU A 52 -12.20 -10.30 17.24
CA LEU A 52 -12.00 -9.21 18.20
C LEU A 52 -10.92 -8.24 17.71
N SER A 53 -9.76 -8.76 17.25
CA SER A 53 -8.69 -7.92 16.70
C SER A 53 -9.13 -7.13 15.47
N VAL A 54 -9.88 -7.75 14.55
CA VAL A 54 -10.45 -7.07 13.38
C VAL A 54 -11.43 -5.97 13.81
N GLY A 55 -12.25 -6.22 14.84
CA GLY A 55 -13.16 -5.22 15.42
C GLY A 55 -12.43 -4.02 16.00
N VAL A 56 -11.34 -4.24 16.75
CA VAL A 56 -10.51 -3.15 17.29
C VAL A 56 -9.90 -2.30 16.17
N VAL A 57 -9.38 -2.95 15.11
CA VAL A 57 -8.84 -2.22 13.94
C VAL A 57 -9.92 -1.40 13.24
N LEU A 58 -11.13 -1.93 13.09
CA LEU A 58 -12.27 -1.21 12.52
C LEU A 58 -12.63 0.04 13.33
N VAL A 59 -12.67 -0.07 14.66
CA VAL A 59 -12.92 1.09 15.54
C VAL A 59 -11.82 2.13 15.38
N GLY A 60 -10.55 1.71 15.37
CA GLY A 60 -9.43 2.64 15.16
C GLY A 60 -9.51 3.38 13.82
N LEU A 61 -9.86 2.67 12.75
CA LEU A 61 -10.07 3.30 11.43
C LEU A 61 -11.25 4.27 11.43
N ALA A 62 -12.35 3.94 12.10
CA ALA A 62 -13.50 4.83 12.23
C ALA A 62 -13.13 6.13 12.97
N ILE A 63 -12.37 6.02 14.06
CA ILE A 63 -11.87 7.19 14.81
C ILE A 63 -11.00 8.07 13.91
N VAL A 64 -10.06 7.48 13.16
CA VAL A 64 -9.18 8.24 12.25
C VAL A 64 -9.97 8.93 11.15
N MET A 65 -10.98 8.28 10.56
CA MET A 65 -11.85 8.89 9.55
C MET A 65 -12.65 10.06 10.13
N CYS A 66 -13.27 9.88 11.30
CA CYS A 66 -14.03 10.94 11.96
C CYS A 66 -13.12 12.12 12.34
N ALA A 67 -11.94 11.86 12.90
CA ALA A 67 -10.98 12.89 13.26
C ALA A 67 -10.57 13.72 12.04
N ASN A 68 -10.26 13.06 10.91
CA ASN A 68 -9.87 13.76 9.68
C ASN A 68 -10.97 14.68 9.13
N LEU A 69 -12.23 14.25 9.19
CA LEU A 69 -13.38 15.03 8.73
C LEU A 69 -13.74 16.20 9.65
N LEU A 70 -13.35 16.12 10.93
CA LEU A 70 -13.56 17.19 11.91
C LEU A 70 -12.44 18.24 11.84
N ASP A 71 -11.19 17.81 11.70
CA ASP A 71 -10.02 18.69 11.68
C ASP A 71 -10.00 19.59 10.44
N ASN A 72 -10.45 19.07 9.29
CA ASN A 72 -10.42 19.80 8.02
C ASN A 72 -11.70 20.60 7.73
N GLN A 73 -12.34 21.15 8.76
CA GLN A 73 -13.48 22.08 8.61
C GLN A 73 -13.06 23.56 8.68
N GLY A 74 -11.77 23.85 8.91
CA GLY A 74 -11.20 25.21 8.97
C GLY A 74 -10.65 25.73 7.63
N GLU A 75 -10.23 27.00 7.60
CA GLU A 75 -9.67 27.66 6.40
C GLU A 75 -8.34 27.08 5.91
N GLU A 76 -7.64 26.28 6.74
CA GLU A 76 -6.40 25.58 6.38
C GLU A 76 -6.62 24.16 5.83
N ALA A 77 -7.87 23.78 5.53
CA ALA A 77 -8.20 22.46 5.02
C ALA A 77 -7.48 22.16 3.69
N LYS A 78 -6.80 21.01 3.65
CA LYS A 78 -5.99 20.58 2.50
C LYS A 78 -6.81 20.30 1.22
N ALA A 79 -8.10 20.02 1.39
CA ALA A 79 -9.05 19.70 0.34
C ALA A 79 -10.49 19.94 0.84
N SER A 80 -11.45 20.09 -0.06
CA SER A 80 -12.88 20.17 0.27
C SER A 80 -13.38 18.89 0.98
N PRO A 81 -14.43 18.94 1.82
CA PRO A 81 -15.00 17.74 2.44
C PRO A 81 -15.34 16.62 1.43
N GLY A 82 -15.81 16.99 0.23
CA GLY A 82 -16.09 16.02 -0.84
C GLY A 82 -14.83 15.37 -1.41
N GLU A 83 -13.74 16.13 -1.54
CA GLU A 83 -12.45 15.64 -2.02
C GLU A 83 -11.74 14.77 -0.98
N GLN A 84 -11.88 15.09 0.31
CA GLN A 84 -11.39 14.24 1.40
C GLN A 84 -12.11 12.90 1.41
N LEU A 85 -13.45 12.91 1.27
CA LEU A 85 -14.23 11.67 1.17
C LEU A 85 -13.79 10.83 -0.05
N LEU A 86 -13.53 11.49 -1.18
CA LEU A 86 -12.94 10.84 -2.35
C LEU A 86 -11.57 10.24 -2.01
N GLY A 87 -10.68 10.99 -1.35
CA GLY A 87 -9.38 10.50 -0.88
C GLY A 87 -9.49 9.27 0.01
N ILE A 88 -10.38 9.29 1.01
CA ILE A 88 -10.64 8.15 1.90
C ILE A 88 -11.11 6.95 1.08
N SER A 89 -12.11 7.13 0.21
CA SER A 89 -12.64 6.04 -0.61
C SER A 89 -11.59 5.43 -1.54
N LEU A 90 -10.71 6.24 -2.14
CA LEU A 90 -9.62 5.79 -3.00
C LEU A 90 -8.59 4.96 -2.20
N VAL A 91 -8.24 5.38 -0.99
CA VAL A 91 -7.32 4.62 -0.12
C VAL A 91 -7.94 3.29 0.31
N LEU A 92 -9.23 3.28 0.68
CA LEU A 92 -9.94 2.06 1.06
C LEU A 92 -10.09 1.09 -0.13
N ALA A 93 -10.40 1.59 -1.32
CA ALA A 93 -10.43 0.80 -2.55
C ALA A 93 -9.04 0.24 -2.87
N GLY A 94 -7.99 1.05 -2.70
CA GLY A 94 -6.61 0.59 -2.84
C GLY A 94 -6.25 -0.54 -1.87
N ALA A 95 -6.66 -0.40 -0.60
CA ALA A 95 -6.46 -1.43 0.42
C ALA A 95 -7.21 -2.73 0.11
N LEU A 96 -8.41 -2.63 -0.48
CA LEU A 96 -9.17 -3.80 -0.95
C LEU A 96 -8.41 -4.54 -2.07
N CYS A 97 -7.86 -3.82 -3.05
CA CYS A 97 -7.04 -4.42 -4.12
C CYS A 97 -5.79 -5.12 -3.56
N LEU A 98 -5.09 -4.48 -2.62
CA LEU A 98 -3.91 -5.06 -1.96
C LEU A 98 -4.27 -6.31 -1.15
N ALA A 99 -5.38 -6.29 -0.41
CA ALA A 99 -5.88 -7.45 0.33
C ALA A 99 -6.26 -8.61 -0.60
N SER A 100 -6.99 -8.30 -1.68
CA SER A 100 -7.38 -9.28 -2.71
C SER A 100 -6.16 -9.95 -3.32
N LYS A 101 -5.13 -9.15 -3.65
CA LYS A 101 -3.85 -9.64 -4.15
C LYS A 101 -3.15 -10.52 -3.13
N ALA A 102 -3.12 -10.14 -1.86
CA ALA A 102 -2.48 -10.92 -0.80
C ALA A 102 -3.14 -12.29 -0.61
N VAL A 103 -4.49 -12.35 -0.66
CA VAL A 103 -5.23 -13.62 -0.57
C VAL A 103 -5.03 -14.47 -1.82
N ALA A 104 -5.05 -13.88 -3.01
CA ALA A 104 -4.75 -14.61 -4.25
C ALA A 104 -3.32 -15.19 -4.25
N GLU A 105 -2.34 -14.42 -3.75
CA GLU A 105 -0.96 -14.87 -3.60
C GLU A 105 -0.84 -16.04 -2.62
N GLU A 106 -1.57 -15.98 -1.49
CA GLU A 106 -1.65 -17.09 -0.55
C GLU A 106 -2.18 -18.38 -1.20
N VAL A 107 -3.26 -18.30 -1.97
CA VAL A 107 -3.83 -19.48 -2.66
C VAL A 107 -2.81 -20.10 -3.60
N VAL A 108 -2.07 -19.29 -4.36
CA VAL A 108 -1.03 -19.77 -5.27
C VAL A 108 0.15 -20.39 -4.51
N LEU A 109 0.59 -19.76 -3.41
CA LEU A 109 1.73 -20.22 -2.61
C LEU A 109 1.44 -21.49 -1.79
N GLN A 110 0.18 -21.70 -1.40
CA GLN A 110 -0.28 -22.88 -0.64
C GLN A 110 -0.87 -23.97 -1.54
N SER A 111 -1.00 -23.73 -2.85
CA SER A 111 -1.39 -24.77 -3.81
C SER A 111 -0.37 -25.91 -3.83
N ARG A 112 -0.81 -27.13 -4.20
CA ARG A 112 -0.03 -28.40 -4.09
C ARG A 112 1.29 -28.46 -4.89
N GLY A 113 1.67 -27.40 -5.60
CA GLY A 113 2.89 -27.35 -6.41
C GLY A 113 4.13 -26.88 -5.64
N PRO A 114 5.35 -27.11 -6.16
CA PRO A 114 6.61 -26.66 -5.57
C PRO A 114 6.86 -25.15 -5.78
N THR A 115 5.82 -24.33 -5.71
CA THR A 115 5.91 -22.89 -5.98
C THR A 115 6.72 -22.21 -4.87
N SER A 116 7.89 -21.69 -5.21
CA SER A 116 8.72 -20.94 -4.25
C SER A 116 8.21 -19.51 -4.09
N ALA A 117 8.30 -18.96 -2.86
CA ALA A 117 8.00 -17.56 -2.60
C ALA A 117 8.84 -16.63 -3.50
N THR A 118 10.11 -16.97 -3.70
CA THR A 118 11.02 -16.22 -4.58
C THR A 118 10.54 -16.17 -6.03
N GLN A 119 9.97 -17.27 -6.55
CA GLN A 119 9.48 -17.31 -7.93
C GLN A 119 8.23 -16.43 -8.09
N VAL A 120 7.29 -16.51 -7.15
CA VAL A 120 6.06 -15.69 -7.18
C VAL A 120 6.40 -14.21 -7.09
N THR A 121 7.23 -13.82 -6.12
CA THR A 121 7.66 -12.42 -5.97
C THR A 121 8.45 -11.93 -7.17
N GLY A 122 9.32 -12.78 -7.76
CA GLY A 122 10.11 -12.42 -8.94
C GLY A 122 9.25 -12.18 -10.18
N VAL A 123 8.32 -13.10 -10.49
CA VAL A 123 7.40 -12.96 -11.63
C VAL A 123 6.47 -11.76 -11.43
N GLU A 124 5.99 -11.54 -10.21
CA GLU A 124 5.20 -10.36 -9.88
C GLU A 124 5.99 -9.07 -10.08
N GLY A 125 7.27 -9.03 -9.69
CA GLY A 125 8.16 -7.90 -9.94
C GLY A 125 8.31 -7.61 -11.43
N CYS A 126 8.54 -8.63 -12.26
CA CYS A 126 8.63 -8.47 -13.71
C CYS A 126 7.35 -7.89 -14.33
N TRP A 127 6.18 -8.43 -13.97
CA TRP A 127 4.89 -7.90 -14.44
C TRP A 127 4.62 -6.49 -13.89
N GLY A 128 5.01 -6.21 -12.64
CA GLY A 128 4.92 -4.89 -12.04
C GLY A 128 5.75 -3.85 -12.80
N CYS A 129 6.99 -4.19 -13.15
CA CYS A 129 7.85 -3.35 -13.99
C CYS A 129 7.22 -3.09 -15.36
N LEU A 130 6.64 -4.12 -16.00
CA LEU A 130 5.95 -3.96 -17.28
C LEU A 130 4.74 -3.02 -17.16
N TYR A 131 3.87 -3.23 -16.18
CA TYR A 131 2.71 -2.36 -15.96
C TYR A 131 3.13 -0.92 -15.65
N MET A 132 4.15 -0.72 -14.82
CA MET A 132 4.67 0.61 -14.53
C MET A 132 5.29 1.27 -15.76
N ALA A 133 6.00 0.53 -16.62
CA ALA A 133 6.52 1.06 -17.88
C ALA A 133 5.39 1.52 -18.82
N VAL A 134 4.31 0.73 -18.91
CA VAL A 134 3.12 1.12 -19.69
C VAL A 134 2.47 2.37 -19.10
N ILE A 135 2.24 2.43 -17.79
CA ILE A 135 1.64 3.59 -17.13
C ILE A 135 2.49 4.85 -17.34
N LEU A 136 3.81 4.76 -17.16
CA LEU A 136 4.73 5.87 -17.40
C LEU A 136 4.73 6.30 -18.87
N GLY A 137 4.64 5.35 -19.81
CA GLY A 137 4.48 5.63 -21.24
C GLY A 137 3.16 6.31 -21.57
N CYS A 138 2.06 5.93 -20.92
CA CYS A 138 0.77 6.61 -21.08
C CYS A 138 0.84 8.05 -20.56
N ILE A 139 1.47 8.28 -19.40
CA ILE A 139 1.63 9.63 -18.82
C ILE A 139 2.51 10.51 -19.71
N SER A 140 3.55 9.95 -20.35
CA SER A 140 4.45 10.74 -21.20
C SER A 140 3.82 11.16 -22.54
N VAL A 141 2.77 10.47 -23.00
CA VAL A 141 2.03 10.79 -24.24
C VAL A 141 0.73 11.55 -23.94
N ALA A 142 0.25 11.53 -22.69
CA ALA A 142 -0.97 12.22 -22.31
C ALA A 142 -0.87 13.75 -22.55
N PRO A 143 -1.98 14.40 -22.97
CA PRO A 143 -2.03 15.86 -23.07
C PRO A 143 -1.70 16.53 -21.74
N GLU A 144 -1.05 17.69 -21.81
CA GLU A 144 -0.64 18.47 -20.63
C GLU A 144 -1.83 18.87 -19.73
N GLN A 145 -3.02 19.03 -20.33
CA GLN A 145 -4.29 19.30 -19.66
C GLN A 145 -4.75 18.17 -18.73
N LEU A 146 -4.31 16.93 -18.98
CA LEU A 146 -4.57 15.74 -18.16
C LEU A 146 -3.41 15.45 -17.19
N GLY A 147 -2.45 16.37 -17.07
CA GLY A 147 -1.25 16.21 -16.24
C GLY A 147 -0.11 15.44 -16.91
N GLY A 148 -0.20 15.18 -18.23
CA GLY A 148 0.88 14.55 -18.98
C GLY A 148 2.03 15.52 -19.21
N GLN A 149 3.21 15.21 -18.68
CA GLN A 149 4.43 15.93 -19.06
C GLN A 149 5.45 14.95 -19.62
N PRO A 150 5.67 14.96 -20.96
CA PRO A 150 6.56 14.03 -21.65
C PRO A 150 7.98 14.02 -21.09
N ARG A 151 8.40 15.13 -20.47
CA ARG A 151 9.74 15.35 -19.94
C ARG A 151 10.02 14.71 -18.58
N TYR A 152 9.01 14.46 -17.76
CA TYR A 152 9.24 14.01 -16.37
C TYR A 152 9.93 12.66 -16.28
N VAL A 153 9.58 11.69 -17.14
CA VAL A 153 10.19 10.36 -17.09
C VAL A 153 11.66 10.39 -17.52
N PRO A 154 12.03 10.96 -18.69
CA PRO A 154 13.44 11.08 -19.08
C PRO A 154 14.26 11.96 -18.12
N GLU A 155 13.68 13.03 -17.60
CA GLU A 155 14.36 13.94 -16.68
C GLU A 155 14.58 13.31 -15.31
N GLY A 156 13.58 12.61 -14.77
CA GLY A 156 13.72 11.85 -13.53
C GLY A 156 14.83 10.80 -13.60
N VAL A 157 14.94 10.07 -14.72
CA VAL A 157 16.05 9.13 -14.95
C VAL A 157 17.40 9.85 -14.97
N ARG A 158 17.49 11.01 -15.63
CA ARG A 158 18.72 11.84 -15.65
C ARG A 158 19.08 12.36 -14.27
N MET A 159 18.11 12.79 -13.46
CA MET A 159 18.34 13.26 -12.09
C MET A 159 18.88 12.16 -11.18
N VAL A 160 18.36 10.94 -11.29
CA VAL A 160 18.89 9.80 -10.53
C VAL A 160 20.31 9.47 -11.00
N ALA A 161 20.53 9.35 -12.32
CA ALA A 161 21.81 8.95 -12.89
C ALA A 161 22.94 9.97 -12.66
N SER A 162 22.62 11.26 -12.55
CA SER A 162 23.61 12.33 -12.35
C SER A 162 24.09 12.45 -10.91
N SER A 163 23.33 11.98 -9.92
CA SER A 163 23.68 12.11 -8.51
C SER A 163 23.99 10.74 -7.89
N PRO A 164 25.25 10.48 -7.47
CA PRO A 164 25.62 9.20 -6.87
C PRO A 164 24.90 8.97 -5.54
N ARG A 165 24.58 10.04 -4.81
CA ARG A 165 23.81 9.96 -3.54
C ARG A 165 22.37 9.51 -3.80
N LEU A 166 21.72 10.06 -4.82
CA LEU A 166 20.35 9.66 -5.20
C LEU A 166 20.33 8.24 -5.75
N THR A 167 21.29 7.88 -6.62
CA THR A 167 21.42 6.52 -7.13
C THR A 167 21.57 5.51 -6.00
N ALA A 168 22.46 5.78 -5.02
CA ALA A 168 22.63 4.91 -3.86
C ALA A 168 21.33 4.77 -3.05
N LEU A 169 20.62 5.89 -2.81
CA LEU A 169 19.37 5.87 -2.07
C LEU A 169 18.26 5.08 -2.78
N VAL A 170 18.12 5.26 -4.09
CA VAL A 170 17.17 4.49 -4.91
C VAL A 170 17.54 3.00 -4.93
N ALA A 171 18.81 2.66 -5.08
CA ALA A 171 19.27 1.27 -5.06
C ALA A 171 18.98 0.60 -3.72
N THR A 172 19.31 1.25 -2.60
CA THR A 172 19.00 0.75 -1.25
C THR A 172 17.50 0.60 -1.05
N TYR A 173 16.69 1.55 -1.53
CA TYR A 173 15.23 1.46 -1.45
C TYR A 173 14.68 0.27 -2.22
N VAL A 174 15.13 0.05 -3.46
CA VAL A 174 14.70 -1.11 -4.30
C VAL A 174 15.07 -2.43 -3.64
N LEU A 175 16.29 -2.55 -3.11
CA LEU A 175 16.73 -3.76 -2.40
C LEU A 175 15.91 -4.00 -1.13
N SER A 176 15.63 -2.94 -0.36
CA SER A 176 14.81 -3.02 0.86
C SER A 176 13.37 -3.47 0.56
N VAL A 177 12.74 -2.88 -0.46
CA VAL A 177 11.38 -3.26 -0.89
C VAL A 177 11.35 -4.69 -1.41
N GLY A 178 12.37 -5.11 -2.18
CA GLY A 178 12.50 -6.47 -2.67
C GLY A 178 12.60 -7.48 -1.52
N ALA A 179 13.48 -7.22 -0.55
CA ALA A 179 13.62 -8.06 0.64
C ALA A 179 12.31 -8.11 1.45
N PHE A 180 11.67 -6.97 1.66
CA PHE A 180 10.40 -6.88 2.37
C PHE A 180 9.28 -7.69 1.68
N ASN A 181 9.18 -7.62 0.36
CA ASN A 181 8.20 -8.37 -0.41
C ASN A 181 8.46 -9.88 -0.37
N LEU A 182 9.72 -10.30 -0.45
CA LEU A 182 10.11 -11.70 -0.32
C LEU A 182 9.82 -12.27 1.07
N SER A 183 10.14 -11.51 2.12
CA SER A 183 9.80 -11.87 3.50
C SER A 183 8.29 -11.99 3.67
N GLY A 184 7.52 -11.02 3.14
CA GLY A 184 6.06 -11.06 3.15
C GLY A 184 5.48 -12.29 2.44
N ALA A 185 6.04 -12.67 1.29
CA ALA A 185 5.59 -13.85 0.54
C ALA A 185 5.92 -15.14 1.29
N THR A 186 7.09 -15.18 1.94
CA THR A 186 7.50 -16.30 2.79
C THR A 186 6.58 -16.47 4.00
N ILE A 187 6.15 -15.36 4.63
CA ILE A 187 5.17 -15.38 5.72
C ILE A 187 3.83 -15.91 5.22
N ALA A 188 3.31 -15.41 4.09
CA ALA A 188 2.05 -15.87 3.52
C ALA A 188 2.07 -17.37 3.17
N LYS A 189 3.19 -17.85 2.64
CA LYS A 189 3.39 -19.28 2.35
C LYS A 189 3.35 -20.17 3.60
N ARG A 190 3.94 -19.71 4.72
CA ARG A 190 4.03 -20.49 5.96
C ARG A 190 2.82 -20.33 6.89
N THR A 191 2.10 -19.24 6.79
CA THR A 191 1.03 -18.87 7.75
C THR A 191 -0.27 -18.50 7.02
N SER A 192 -0.45 -17.22 6.72
CA SER A 192 -1.62 -16.71 5.99
C SER A 192 -1.39 -15.34 5.37
N ALA A 193 -2.25 -14.96 4.42
CA ALA A 193 -2.33 -13.59 3.90
C ALA A 193 -2.69 -12.59 5.01
N VAL A 194 -3.57 -12.96 5.95
CA VAL A 194 -3.97 -12.11 7.08
C VAL A 194 -2.76 -11.79 7.96
N THR A 195 -1.94 -12.80 8.30
CA THR A 195 -0.71 -12.62 9.08
C THR A 195 0.28 -11.73 8.33
N ARG A 196 0.47 -11.93 7.02
CA ARG A 196 1.31 -11.06 6.18
C ARG A 196 0.81 -9.61 6.24
N CYS A 197 -0.48 -9.38 6.05
CA CYS A 197 -1.08 -8.04 6.09
C CYS A 197 -0.94 -7.40 7.48
N LEU A 198 -1.06 -8.17 8.55
CA LEU A 198 -0.86 -7.69 9.92
C LEU A 198 0.59 -7.25 10.14
N VAL A 199 1.58 -8.07 9.77
CA VAL A 199 3.01 -7.72 9.84
C VAL A 199 3.32 -6.49 9.01
N HIS A 200 2.73 -6.37 7.81
CA HIS A 200 2.87 -5.19 6.96
C HIS A 200 2.39 -3.92 7.68
N THR A 201 1.25 -4.00 8.37
CA THR A 201 0.67 -2.88 9.13
C THR A 201 1.50 -2.49 10.35
N CYS A 202 2.19 -3.42 11.00
CA CYS A 202 3.07 -3.13 12.14
C CYS A 202 4.18 -2.10 11.81
N ARG A 203 4.61 -2.02 10.54
CA ARG A 203 5.56 -0.98 10.11
C ARG A 203 5.05 0.44 10.39
N ASN A 204 3.75 0.67 10.24
CA ASN A 204 3.17 2.00 10.45
C ASN A 204 3.31 2.46 11.89
N PHE A 205 3.17 1.54 12.84
CA PHE A 205 3.36 1.83 14.26
C PHE A 205 4.80 2.27 14.56
N VAL A 206 5.80 1.61 13.96
CA VAL A 206 7.22 1.97 14.13
C VAL A 206 7.49 3.37 13.60
N VAL A 207 6.95 3.72 12.42
CA VAL A 207 7.09 5.06 11.83
C VAL A 207 6.45 6.11 12.74
N TRP A 208 5.30 5.81 13.33
CA TRP A 208 4.62 6.72 14.25
C TRP A 208 5.40 6.96 15.54
N ILE A 209 5.94 5.90 16.17
CA ILE A 209 6.79 6.05 17.35
C ILE A 209 8.00 6.93 17.01
N ALA A 210 8.67 6.66 15.90
CA ALA A 210 9.82 7.45 15.48
C ALA A 210 9.44 8.92 15.26
N ASN A 211 8.29 9.19 14.64
CA ASN A 211 7.79 10.55 14.43
C ASN A 211 7.52 11.27 15.77
N LEU A 212 6.85 10.60 16.72
CA LEU A 212 6.59 11.17 18.04
C LEU A 212 7.87 11.46 18.82
N ILE A 213 8.85 10.54 18.78
CA ILE A 213 10.15 10.73 19.43
C ILE A 213 10.88 11.92 18.81
N LEU A 214 10.89 12.05 17.48
CA LEU A 214 11.56 13.16 16.80
C LEU A 214 10.85 14.49 17.01
N HIS A 215 9.52 14.51 17.13
CA HIS A 215 8.76 15.74 17.26
C HIS A 215 8.75 16.29 18.70
N TYR A 216 8.70 15.42 19.70
CA TYR A 216 8.62 15.84 21.12
C TYR A 216 9.93 15.65 21.89
N GLY A 217 10.86 14.83 21.38
CA GLY A 217 12.11 14.47 22.06
C GLY A 217 13.36 15.19 21.53
N VAL A 218 13.28 15.87 20.38
CA VAL A 218 14.35 16.69 19.78
C VAL A 218 13.80 18.08 19.52
#